data_AF-A0A0Q6DJQ0-F1
#
_entry.id   AF-A0A0Q6DJQ0-F1
#
_cell.length_a   1.000
_cell.length_b   1.000
_cell.length_c   1.000
_cell.angle_alpha   90.00
_cell.angle_beta   90.00
_cell.angle_gamma   90.00
#
_symmetry.space_group_name_H-M   'P 1'
#
loop_
_entity.id
_entity.type
_entity.pdbx_description
1 polymer ?
#
loop_
_entity_poly.entity_id
_entity_poly.type
_entity_poly.pdbx_seq_one_letter_code
_entity_poly.pdbx_strand_id
1 'polypeptide(L)'
;MIRPARSLALAALFLASSAVSAAAQAPAPREIPDGFVLPGPAPTGAAPAMPAAPAAPSPTPAPAGAPAGAPVPSTGSAAPSQTFVIPGGASTTRLTTGGNHPHDWPCVQRRIERVDERQVWTGPDLDTAEAAPRSDAMRALVATLSQRRVPLPEAEAKAVEFVTALPEDRRGAAATAIFADLFAQLNGERSQIMRGIERYGAKQQDLATKLREEIAALSALRSGGDAAKAADAQEALAWDTRIFEERRRSLTYVCEVPTLIEQRLFALGRALAKVL
;
A
#
# COMPACT_ATOMS: atom_id res chain seq x y z
N MET A 1 -12.27 -82.33 -44.96
CA MET A 1 -11.24 -82.40 -46.02
C MET A 1 -10.54 -81.03 -46.08
N ILE A 2 -9.36 -80.88 -45.46
CA ILE A 2 -8.04 -80.62 -46.13
C ILE A 2 -8.11 -79.31 -46.96
N ARG A 3 -7.53 -78.14 -46.63
CA ARG A 3 -6.15 -77.69 -46.27
C ARG A 3 -6.20 -76.12 -46.22
N PRO A 4 -5.11 -75.33 -46.03
CA PRO A 4 -4.18 -75.21 -44.91
C PRO A 4 -3.95 -73.75 -44.45
N ALA A 5 -3.15 -73.62 -43.40
CA ALA A 5 -2.52 -72.42 -42.86
C ALA A 5 -1.83 -71.51 -43.90
N ARG A 6 -1.87 -70.20 -43.64
CA ARG A 6 -0.83 -69.24 -44.04
C ARG A 6 -0.56 -68.26 -42.91
N SER A 7 0.63 -68.40 -42.34
CA SER A 7 1.30 -67.40 -41.52
C SER A 7 1.54 -66.14 -42.35
N LEU A 8 1.18 -64.98 -41.80
CA LEU A 8 1.71 -63.69 -42.23
C LEU A 8 2.10 -62.92 -40.98
N ALA A 9 3.40 -62.67 -40.88
CA ALA A 9 4.05 -61.87 -39.87
C ALA A 9 3.47 -60.44 -39.88
N LEU A 10 3.07 -59.93 -38.71
CA LEU A 10 2.89 -58.49 -38.52
C LEU A 10 4.03 -57.95 -37.67
N ALA A 11 4.74 -57.02 -38.28
CA ALA A 11 5.80 -56.23 -37.70
C ALA A 11 5.29 -55.37 -36.53
N ALA A 12 6.00 -55.40 -35.41
CA ALA A 12 5.79 -54.49 -34.31
C ALA A 12 6.32 -53.09 -34.70
N LEU A 13 5.42 -52.16 -34.99
CA LEU A 13 5.74 -50.73 -35.11
C LEU A 13 5.95 -50.15 -33.70
N PHE A 14 7.19 -49.80 -33.37
CA PHE A 14 7.51 -48.96 -32.22
C PHE A 14 7.10 -47.51 -32.54
N LEU A 15 5.99 -47.05 -31.96
CA LEU A 15 5.62 -45.63 -31.91
C LEU A 15 6.33 -44.97 -30.73
N ALA A 16 7.46 -44.31 -31.00
CA ALA A 16 8.09 -43.41 -30.06
C ALA A 16 7.32 -42.07 -30.04
N SER A 17 6.47 -41.89 -29.04
CA SER A 17 5.79 -40.60 -28.78
C SER A 17 6.75 -39.64 -28.08
N SER A 18 7.42 -38.78 -28.85
CA SER A 18 8.10 -37.61 -28.29
C SER A 18 7.08 -36.50 -28.02
N ALA A 19 6.72 -36.33 -26.75
CA ALA A 19 5.96 -35.17 -26.28
C ALA A 19 6.85 -33.93 -26.34
N VAL A 20 6.54 -33.00 -27.25
CA VAL A 20 7.15 -31.68 -27.29
C VAL A 20 6.37 -30.77 -26.35
N SER A 21 6.97 -30.39 -25.22
CA SER A 21 6.41 -29.39 -24.32
C SER A 21 6.41 -28.02 -25.00
N ALA A 22 5.23 -27.52 -25.35
CA ALA A 22 5.05 -26.14 -25.78
C ALA A 22 5.08 -25.22 -24.54
N ALA A 23 6.26 -24.75 -24.15
CA ALA A 23 6.38 -23.60 -23.28
C ALA A 23 5.96 -22.35 -24.08
N ALA A 24 4.90 -21.67 -23.64
CA ALA A 24 4.48 -20.40 -24.21
C ALA A 24 5.56 -19.35 -23.96
N GLN A 25 6.35 -19.06 -24.99
CA GLN A 25 7.33 -17.98 -24.98
C GLN A 25 6.59 -16.64 -24.94
N ALA A 26 6.77 -15.86 -23.87
CA ALA A 26 6.29 -14.49 -23.84
C ALA A 26 6.90 -13.70 -25.02
N PRO A 27 6.12 -12.87 -25.74
CA PRO A 27 6.65 -12.09 -26.85
C PRO A 27 7.74 -11.14 -26.32
N ALA A 28 8.87 -11.11 -27.03
CA ALA A 28 9.96 -10.20 -26.71
C ALA A 28 9.47 -8.74 -26.74
N PRO A 29 9.96 -7.87 -25.83
CA PRO A 29 9.62 -6.45 -25.86
C PRO A 29 10.06 -5.86 -27.20
N ARG A 30 9.13 -5.16 -27.87
CA ARG A 30 9.43 -4.48 -29.12
C ARG A 30 10.31 -3.26 -28.82
N GLU A 31 11.42 -3.13 -29.54
CA GLU A 31 12.28 -1.95 -29.46
C GLU A 31 11.49 -0.70 -29.87
N ILE A 32 11.55 0.33 -29.02
CA ILE A 32 10.99 1.65 -29.33
C ILE A 32 12.06 2.39 -30.14
N PRO A 33 11.73 2.89 -31.36
CA PRO A 33 12.68 3.63 -32.17
C PRO A 33 13.19 4.89 -31.45
N ASP A 34 14.49 5.17 -31.60
CA ASP A 34 15.07 6.42 -31.11
C ASP A 34 14.33 7.62 -31.72
N GLY A 35 13.77 8.47 -30.85
CA GLY A 35 13.02 9.68 -31.24
C GLY A 35 11.50 9.61 -31.02
N PHE A 36 10.94 8.53 -30.47
CA PHE A 36 9.53 8.53 -30.04
C PHE A 36 9.33 9.35 -28.76
N VAL A 37 8.93 10.60 -28.91
CA VAL A 37 8.56 11.51 -27.81
C VAL A 37 7.04 11.43 -27.59
N LEU A 38 6.62 10.90 -26.44
CA LEU A 38 5.23 11.01 -25.99
C LEU A 38 4.90 12.50 -25.75
N PRO A 39 3.81 13.04 -26.32
CA PRO A 39 3.38 14.41 -26.01
C PRO A 39 2.88 14.46 -24.56
N GLY A 40 3.75 14.94 -23.68
CA GLY A 40 3.46 15.27 -22.29
C GLY A 40 4.26 16.52 -21.90
N PRO A 41 3.82 17.31 -20.91
CA PRO A 41 4.56 18.48 -20.46
C PRO A 41 5.97 18.07 -20.01
N ALA A 42 6.97 18.88 -20.38
CA ALA A 42 8.37 18.60 -20.10
C ALA A 42 8.61 18.36 -18.60
N PRO A 43 9.41 17.33 -18.21
CA PRO A 43 9.81 17.17 -16.82
C PRO A 43 10.69 18.35 -16.41
N THR A 44 10.23 19.14 -15.43
CA THR A 44 10.85 20.39 -14.98
C THR A 44 12.12 20.22 -14.14
N GLY A 45 12.98 19.23 -14.43
CA GLY A 45 14.11 18.92 -13.54
C GLY A 45 15.24 18.08 -14.09
N ALA A 46 15.61 18.18 -15.37
CA ALA A 46 16.77 17.48 -15.89
C ALA A 46 18.08 18.20 -15.50
N ALA A 47 18.84 17.62 -14.55
CA ALA A 47 20.24 17.94 -14.29
C ALA A 47 21.16 17.28 -15.35
N PRO A 48 22.37 17.81 -15.62
CA PRO A 48 23.26 17.25 -16.64
C PRO A 48 23.81 15.87 -16.24
N ALA A 49 24.02 15.03 -17.24
CA ALA A 49 24.44 13.64 -17.13
C ALA A 49 25.78 13.47 -16.37
N MET A 50 25.78 12.61 -15.35
CA MET A 50 27.00 12.09 -14.70
C MET A 50 27.56 10.89 -15.47
N PRO A 51 28.89 10.65 -15.43
CA PRO A 51 29.51 9.51 -16.09
C PRO A 51 29.26 8.18 -15.36
N ALA A 52 29.34 7.10 -16.12
CA ALA A 52 28.99 5.73 -15.76
C ALA A 52 29.71 5.20 -14.49
N ALA A 53 28.95 4.50 -13.64
CA ALA A 53 29.45 3.79 -12.47
C ALA A 53 30.24 2.51 -12.86
N PRO A 54 31.31 2.14 -12.11
CA PRO A 54 32.03 0.90 -12.37
C PRO A 54 31.29 -0.34 -11.84
N ALA A 55 31.56 -1.48 -12.47
CA ALA A 55 30.90 -2.76 -12.30
C ALA A 55 30.97 -3.34 -10.87
N ALA A 56 29.87 -3.98 -10.46
CA ALA A 56 29.75 -4.68 -9.17
C ALA A 56 30.62 -5.95 -9.10
N PRO A 57 31.21 -6.29 -7.94
CA PRO A 57 31.92 -7.55 -7.75
C PRO A 57 30.97 -8.74 -7.56
N SER A 58 31.37 -9.89 -8.09
CA SER A 58 30.65 -11.17 -8.04
C SER A 58 30.52 -11.75 -6.62
N PRO A 59 29.50 -12.60 -6.34
CA PRO A 59 29.28 -13.14 -5.00
C PRO A 59 30.28 -14.25 -4.64
N THR A 60 30.78 -14.20 -3.41
CA THR A 60 31.61 -15.23 -2.78
C THR A 60 30.74 -16.39 -2.26
N PRO A 61 31.15 -17.66 -2.37
CA PRO A 61 30.40 -18.78 -1.80
C PRO A 61 30.65 -18.91 -0.29
N ALA A 62 29.59 -19.13 0.49
CA ALA A 62 29.65 -19.41 1.92
C ALA A 62 29.93 -20.91 2.22
N PRO A 63 30.58 -21.24 3.35
CA PRO A 63 31.13 -22.56 3.60
C PRO A 63 30.13 -23.56 4.22
N ALA A 64 30.49 -24.83 4.10
CA ALA A 64 29.78 -26.00 4.61
C ALA A 64 29.90 -26.18 6.14
N GLY A 65 28.82 -26.70 6.73
CA GLY A 65 28.87 -27.72 7.79
C GLY A 65 29.01 -27.25 9.24
N ALA A 66 27.93 -27.38 10.02
CA ALA A 66 27.99 -27.60 11.46
C ALA A 66 26.99 -28.72 11.84
N PRO A 67 27.31 -29.57 12.85
CA PRO A 67 26.68 -30.88 13.02
C PRO A 67 25.36 -30.83 13.82
N ALA A 68 24.60 -31.91 13.63
CA ALA A 68 23.31 -32.18 14.27
C ALA A 68 23.39 -32.23 15.81
N GLY A 69 22.56 -31.41 16.45
CA GLY A 69 22.24 -31.52 17.88
C GLY A 69 21.07 -32.49 18.11
N ALA A 70 21.23 -33.36 19.10
CA ALA A 70 20.29 -34.38 19.56
C ALA A 70 18.95 -33.81 20.11
N PRO A 71 17.86 -34.60 20.16
CA PRO A 71 16.54 -34.12 20.53
C PRO A 71 16.38 -33.95 22.06
N VAL A 72 15.75 -32.84 22.46
CA VAL A 72 15.34 -32.56 23.84
C VAL A 72 13.91 -33.11 24.06
N PRO A 73 13.61 -33.78 25.19
CA PRO A 73 12.30 -34.39 25.42
C PRO A 73 11.22 -33.35 25.77
N SER A 74 10.02 -33.53 25.21
CA SER A 74 8.84 -32.74 25.56
C SER A 74 8.26 -33.21 26.90
N THR A 75 8.44 -32.43 27.96
CA THR A 75 7.62 -32.55 29.17
C THR A 75 6.32 -31.79 28.96
N GLY A 76 5.23 -32.53 28.77
CA GLY A 76 3.88 -31.98 28.77
C GLY A 76 3.54 -31.39 30.14
N SER A 77 3.11 -30.13 30.15
CA SER A 77 2.47 -29.52 31.30
C SER A 77 1.01 -29.28 30.94
N ALA A 78 0.12 -29.98 31.63
CA ALA A 78 -1.32 -29.88 31.50
C ALA A 78 -1.79 -28.50 32.02
N ALA A 79 -2.38 -27.70 31.13
CA ALA A 79 -3.14 -26.52 31.52
C ALA A 79 -4.59 -26.94 31.85
N PRO A 80 -5.17 -26.49 32.97
CA PRO A 80 -6.53 -26.89 33.35
C PRO A 80 -7.56 -26.30 32.38
N SER A 81 -8.35 -27.19 31.79
CA SER A 81 -9.54 -26.84 31.00
C SER A 81 -10.61 -26.29 31.93
N GLN A 82 -10.87 -24.99 31.88
CA GLN A 82 -12.05 -24.41 32.51
C GLN A 82 -13.21 -24.47 31.51
N THR A 83 -14.11 -25.41 31.73
CA THR A 83 -15.39 -25.55 31.02
C THR A 83 -16.31 -24.42 31.46
N PHE A 84 -16.47 -23.39 30.62
CA PHE A 84 -17.50 -22.37 30.81
C PHE A 84 -18.80 -22.86 30.17
N VAL A 85 -19.77 -23.23 31.00
CA VAL A 85 -21.13 -23.58 30.57
C VAL A 85 -21.90 -22.28 30.33
N ILE A 86 -22.27 -21.98 29.09
CA ILE A 86 -23.27 -20.94 28.78
C ILE A 86 -24.62 -21.63 28.58
N PRO A 87 -25.59 -21.46 29.48
CA PRO A 87 -26.93 -21.96 29.27
C PRO A 87 -27.70 -20.99 28.37
N GLY A 88 -28.21 -21.51 27.25
CA GLY A 88 -29.43 -21.06 26.57
C GLY A 88 -29.54 -19.57 26.22
N GLY A 89 -29.19 -19.22 24.99
CA GLY A 89 -29.58 -17.95 24.39
C GLY A 89 -29.02 -17.81 22.99
N ALA A 90 -29.85 -18.04 21.98
CA ALA A 90 -29.51 -17.77 20.59
C ALA A 90 -29.28 -16.26 20.41
N SER A 91 -28.03 -15.80 20.49
CA SER A 91 -27.65 -14.47 20.03
C SER A 91 -27.50 -14.51 18.51
N THR A 92 -28.62 -14.40 17.79
CA THR A 92 -28.56 -13.82 16.45
C THR A 92 -28.29 -12.32 16.60
N THR A 93 -27.02 -11.95 16.71
CA THR A 93 -26.62 -10.56 16.51
C THR A 93 -26.90 -10.23 15.05
N ARG A 94 -28.08 -9.68 14.78
CA ARG A 94 -28.33 -8.96 13.52
C ARG A 94 -27.41 -7.75 13.55
N LEU A 95 -26.45 -7.68 12.64
CA LEU A 95 -25.83 -6.41 12.29
C LEU A 95 -26.96 -5.51 11.76
N THR A 96 -27.33 -4.51 12.56
CA THR A 96 -28.24 -3.45 12.12
C THR A 96 -27.45 -2.47 11.27
N THR A 97 -27.85 -2.29 10.03
CA THR A 97 -27.44 -1.16 9.20
C THR A 97 -28.21 0.08 9.63
N GLY A 98 -27.51 1.11 10.15
CA GLY A 98 -27.91 2.52 10.00
C GLY A 98 -28.31 3.32 11.25
N GLY A 99 -27.55 4.41 11.50
CA GLY A 99 -27.98 5.63 12.21
C GLY A 99 -27.07 6.05 13.36
N ASN A 100 -25.87 6.62 13.13
CA ASN A 100 -25.66 8.08 13.00
C ASN A 100 -24.36 8.32 12.19
N HIS A 101 -24.42 8.38 10.85
CA HIS A 101 -23.38 7.90 9.90
C HIS A 101 -21.88 8.01 10.30
N PRO A 102 -21.30 6.94 10.87
CA PRO A 102 -19.88 6.60 10.72
C PRO A 102 -19.56 5.96 9.35
N HIS A 103 -20.42 6.18 8.33
CA HIS A 103 -20.46 5.44 7.06
C HIS A 103 -19.76 6.14 5.88
N ASP A 104 -19.21 7.33 6.07
CA ASP A 104 -18.56 8.09 4.98
C ASP A 104 -17.09 7.72 4.80
N TRP A 105 -16.50 7.06 5.79
CA TRP A 105 -15.09 6.67 5.75
C TRP A 105 -14.93 5.38 4.94
N PRO A 106 -14.26 5.42 3.77
CA PRO A 106 -14.22 4.29 2.84
C PRO A 106 -13.07 3.30 3.10
N CYS A 107 -12.16 3.59 4.03
CA CYS A 107 -11.00 2.75 4.30
C CYS A 107 -11.28 1.67 5.35
N VAL A 108 -10.56 0.55 5.27
CA VAL A 108 -10.62 -0.55 6.24
C VAL A 108 -10.20 -0.11 7.65
N GLN A 109 -9.24 0.82 7.73
CA GLN A 109 -8.77 1.36 9.01
C GLN A 109 -9.82 2.26 9.64
N ARG A 110 -9.98 2.20 10.97
CA ARG A 110 -10.86 3.12 11.69
C ARG A 110 -10.38 4.55 11.50
N ARG A 111 -11.32 5.46 11.26
CA ARG A 111 -11.06 6.87 11.19
C ARG A 111 -10.65 7.44 12.56
N ILE A 112 -9.45 8.00 12.65
CA ILE A 112 -8.95 8.73 13.82
C ILE A 112 -8.67 10.17 13.37
N GLU A 113 -9.42 11.15 13.87
CA GLU A 113 -9.39 12.54 13.37
C GLU A 113 -7.99 13.18 13.50
N ARG A 114 -7.37 13.04 14.67
CA ARG A 114 -6.07 13.62 14.98
C ARG A 114 -5.22 12.62 15.73
N VAL A 115 -3.92 12.64 15.43
CA VAL A 115 -2.90 12.05 16.30
C VAL A 115 -2.74 12.97 17.51
N ASP A 116 -2.54 12.41 18.71
CA ASP A 116 -2.14 13.15 19.91
C ASP A 116 -0.61 13.24 19.96
N GLU A 117 -0.08 14.44 20.04
CA GLU A 117 1.36 14.74 20.12
C GLU A 117 2.08 14.01 21.25
N ARG A 118 1.42 13.77 22.39
CA ARG A 118 1.98 13.06 23.55
C ARG A 118 2.19 11.57 23.31
N GLN A 119 1.57 11.01 22.26
CA GLN A 119 1.84 9.63 21.84
C GLN A 119 3.12 9.52 21.01
N VAL A 120 3.57 10.64 20.44
CA VAL A 120 4.69 10.70 19.49
C VAL A 120 5.96 11.23 20.18
N TRP A 121 5.81 12.25 21.01
CA TRP A 121 6.92 12.96 21.63
C TRP A 121 7.24 12.41 23.01
N THR A 122 8.54 12.14 23.24
CA THR A 122 9.07 11.68 24.52
C THR A 122 10.16 12.60 25.07
N GLY A 123 10.28 13.82 24.51
CA GLY A 123 11.26 14.82 24.95
C GLY A 123 10.69 15.80 25.99
N PRO A 124 11.32 16.98 26.15
CA PRO A 124 10.86 18.05 27.04
C PRO A 124 9.43 18.51 26.74
N ASP A 125 8.81 19.18 27.72
CA ASP A 125 7.43 19.68 27.61
C ASP A 125 7.20 20.51 26.33
N LEU A 126 6.14 20.19 25.59
CA LEU A 126 5.78 20.84 24.33
C LEU A 126 5.35 22.29 24.53
N ASP A 127 4.88 22.66 25.72
CA ASP A 127 4.53 24.04 26.05
C ASP A 127 5.78 24.96 25.97
N THR A 128 6.98 24.39 26.15
CA THR A 128 8.24 25.13 25.97
C THR A 128 8.56 25.44 24.51
N ALA A 129 7.90 24.75 23.56
CA ALA A 129 8.11 24.97 22.14
C ALA A 129 7.78 26.41 21.78
N GLU A 130 6.64 26.97 22.18
CA GLU A 130 6.19 28.30 21.73
C GLU A 130 7.20 29.42 22.06
N ALA A 131 7.94 29.28 23.15
CA ALA A 131 8.94 30.24 23.58
C ALA A 131 10.24 30.19 22.76
N ALA A 132 10.51 29.09 22.05
CA ALA A 132 11.75 28.92 21.30
C ALA A 132 11.68 29.64 19.92
N PRO A 133 12.61 30.56 19.62
CA PRO A 133 12.60 31.26 18.33
C PRO A 133 12.88 30.29 17.18
N ARG A 134 12.03 30.32 16.15
CA ARG A 134 12.27 29.56 14.91
C ARG A 134 13.29 30.29 14.06
N SER A 135 14.45 29.68 13.86
CA SER A 135 15.39 30.12 12.84
C SER A 135 14.93 29.73 11.43
N ASP A 136 15.46 30.39 10.40
CA ASP A 136 15.22 30.00 9.00
C ASP A 136 15.69 28.57 8.72
N ALA A 137 16.82 28.18 9.33
CA ALA A 137 17.36 26.83 9.19
C ALA A 137 16.42 25.77 9.78
N MET A 138 15.79 26.04 10.93
CA MET A 138 14.77 25.14 11.51
C MET A 138 13.55 25.02 10.61
N ARG A 139 13.04 26.13 10.07
CA ARG A 139 11.91 26.12 9.12
C ARG A 139 12.24 25.32 7.86
N ALA A 140 13.43 25.54 7.29
CA ALA A 140 13.90 24.82 6.10
C ALA A 140 14.08 23.33 6.38
N LEU A 141 14.57 22.97 7.57
CA LEU A 141 14.66 21.59 8.01
C LEU A 141 13.27 20.94 8.10
N VAL A 142 12.32 21.55 8.82
CA VAL A 142 10.94 21.03 8.94
C VAL A 142 10.32 20.82 7.56
N ALA A 143 10.45 21.81 6.67
CA ALA A 143 9.97 21.72 5.29
C ALA A 143 10.63 20.60 4.48
N THR A 144 11.87 20.21 4.80
CA THR A 144 12.56 19.07 4.19
C THR A 144 12.11 17.74 4.81
N LEU A 145 12.05 17.66 6.14
CA LEU A 145 11.68 16.46 6.88
C LEU A 145 10.26 15.99 6.54
N SER A 146 9.34 16.92 6.32
CA SER A 146 7.96 16.64 5.96
C SER A 146 7.79 16.06 4.54
N GLN A 147 8.79 16.21 3.67
CA GLN A 147 8.68 15.77 2.27
C GLN A 147 8.76 14.25 2.15
N ARG A 148 7.71 13.65 1.61
CA ARG A 148 7.64 12.19 1.39
C ARG A 148 8.70 11.65 0.44
N ARG A 149 9.13 12.47 -0.53
CA ARG A 149 10.18 12.11 -1.50
C ARG A 149 11.56 11.94 -0.83
N VAL A 150 11.77 12.53 0.34
CA VAL A 150 12.99 12.33 1.12
C VAL A 150 12.85 10.96 1.81
N PRO A 151 13.74 9.99 1.58
CA PRO A 151 13.72 8.72 2.28
C PRO A 151 13.70 8.93 3.80
N LEU A 152 12.89 8.14 4.51
CA LEU A 152 12.74 8.30 5.96
C LEU A 152 14.07 8.23 6.72
N PRO A 153 14.97 7.26 6.44
CA PRO A 153 16.28 7.20 7.13
C PRO A 153 17.14 8.45 6.88
N GLU A 154 17.05 9.05 5.68
CA GLU A 154 17.77 10.29 5.37
C GLU A 154 17.18 11.47 6.16
N ALA A 155 15.86 11.55 6.25
CA ALA A 155 15.19 12.58 7.05
C ALA A 155 15.55 12.46 8.55
N GLU A 156 15.54 11.26 9.10
CA GLU A 156 15.97 11.00 10.49
C GLU A 156 17.43 11.45 10.71
N ALA A 157 18.33 11.10 9.78
CA ALA A 157 19.73 11.52 9.85
C ALA A 157 19.88 13.04 9.84
N LYS A 158 19.19 13.75 8.94
CA LYS A 158 19.21 15.22 8.88
C LYS A 158 18.68 15.86 10.16
N ALA A 159 17.62 15.30 10.76
CA ALA A 159 17.07 15.79 12.02
C ALA A 159 18.08 15.65 13.17
N VAL A 160 18.70 14.47 13.28
CA VAL A 160 19.74 14.16 14.28
C VAL A 160 20.96 15.04 14.10
N GLU A 161 21.47 15.17 12.88
CA GLU A 161 22.63 15.99 12.54
C GLU A 161 22.40 17.45 12.94
N PHE A 162 21.24 18.01 12.58
CA PHE A 162 20.90 19.39 12.91
C PHE A 162 20.90 19.64 14.42
N VAL A 163 20.23 18.78 15.19
CA VAL A 163 20.12 18.97 16.65
C VAL A 163 21.47 18.75 17.33
N THR A 164 22.23 17.72 16.95
CA THR A 164 23.52 17.41 17.58
C THR A 164 24.61 18.44 17.27
N ALA A 165 24.52 19.15 16.15
CA ALA A 165 25.40 20.27 15.81
C ALA A 165 25.18 21.51 16.69
N LEU A 166 24.06 21.61 17.40
CA LEU A 166 23.80 22.71 18.34
C LEU A 166 24.54 22.48 19.67
N PRO A 167 24.90 23.57 20.38
CA PRO A 167 25.31 23.50 21.78
C PRO A 167 24.31 22.74 22.64
N GLU A 168 24.81 21.94 23.57
CA GLU A 168 24.03 20.99 24.39
C GLU A 168 22.85 21.66 25.11
N ASP A 169 23.07 22.84 25.67
CA ASP A 169 22.07 23.65 26.36
C ASP A 169 20.92 24.14 25.45
N ARG A 170 21.11 24.14 24.13
CA ARG A 170 20.11 24.57 23.15
C ARG A 170 19.39 23.42 22.46
N ARG A 171 19.86 22.17 22.59
CA ARG A 171 19.31 21.02 21.86
C ARG A 171 17.87 20.73 22.22
N GLY A 172 17.55 20.71 23.52
CA GLY A 172 16.19 20.48 24.02
C GLY A 172 15.18 21.43 23.40
N ALA A 173 15.39 22.74 23.58
CA ALA A 173 14.50 23.76 23.05
C ALA A 173 14.35 23.69 21.51
N ALA A 174 15.46 23.48 20.78
CA ALA A 174 15.43 23.39 19.33
C ALA A 174 14.69 22.14 18.84
N ALA A 175 14.93 20.97 19.43
CA ALA A 175 14.27 19.72 19.05
C ALA A 175 12.78 19.76 19.36
N THR A 176 12.38 20.27 20.53
CA THR A 176 10.96 20.45 20.89
C THR A 176 10.27 21.40 19.90
N ALA A 177 10.92 22.50 19.52
CA ALA A 177 10.39 23.45 18.53
C ALA A 177 10.25 22.83 17.12
N ILE A 178 11.27 22.11 16.65
CA ILE A 178 11.23 21.40 15.36
C ILE A 178 10.13 20.34 15.37
N PHE A 179 10.01 19.58 16.46
CA PHE A 179 8.97 18.57 16.60
C PHE A 179 7.58 19.20 16.57
N ALA A 180 7.34 20.29 17.32
CA ALA A 180 6.05 20.96 17.37
C ALA A 180 5.60 21.43 15.97
N ASP A 181 6.52 22.06 15.21
CA ASP A 181 6.24 22.54 13.86
C ASP A 181 6.00 21.37 12.88
N LEU A 182 6.82 20.31 12.98
CA LEU A 182 6.68 19.10 12.16
C LEU A 182 5.37 18.36 12.44
N PHE A 183 4.99 18.24 13.72
CA PHE A 183 3.74 17.63 14.15
C PHE A 183 2.54 18.42 13.61
N ALA A 184 2.53 19.73 13.79
CA ALA A 184 1.48 20.59 13.26
C ALA A 184 1.32 20.43 11.74
N GLN A 185 2.43 20.41 11.01
CA GLN A 185 2.42 20.25 9.56
C GLN A 185 1.92 18.87 9.11
N LEU A 186 2.51 17.78 9.63
CA LEU A 186 2.17 16.42 9.20
C LEU A 186 0.77 15.99 9.66
N ASN A 187 0.36 16.34 10.89
CA ASN A 187 -0.98 16.05 11.37
C ASN A 187 -2.04 16.88 10.60
N GLY A 188 -1.72 18.13 10.24
CA GLY A 188 -2.55 18.95 9.36
C GLY A 188 -2.73 18.36 7.96
N GLU A 189 -1.63 17.92 7.32
CA GLU A 189 -1.65 17.24 6.02
C GLU A 189 -2.48 15.96 6.08
N ARG A 190 -2.26 15.15 7.12
CA ARG A 190 -3.03 13.95 7.38
C ARG A 190 -4.53 14.24 7.46
N SER A 191 -4.96 15.18 8.29
CA SER A 191 -6.38 15.53 8.39
C SER A 191 -6.94 16.04 7.05
N GLN A 192 -6.16 16.78 6.25
CA GLN A 192 -6.59 17.22 4.92
C GLN A 192 -6.84 16.04 3.98
N ILE A 193 -5.94 15.06 3.98
CA ILE A 193 -6.05 13.86 3.16
C ILE A 193 -7.24 13.03 3.60
N MET A 194 -7.43 12.83 4.90
CA MET A 194 -8.60 12.13 5.43
C MET A 194 -9.91 12.76 4.93
N ARG A 195 -10.05 14.09 5.01
CA ARG A 195 -11.22 14.78 4.43
C ARG A 195 -11.36 14.55 2.93
N GLY A 196 -10.24 14.46 2.20
CA GLY A 196 -10.23 14.12 0.77
C GLY A 196 -10.74 12.70 0.49
N ILE A 197 -10.34 11.75 1.33
CA ILE A 197 -10.74 10.34 1.28
C ILE A 197 -12.24 10.19 1.51
N GLU A 198 -12.82 10.92 2.47
CA GLU A 198 -14.27 10.94 2.70
C GLU A 198 -15.03 11.41 1.47
N ARG A 199 -14.62 12.55 0.88
CA ARG A 199 -15.24 13.05 -0.36
C ARG A 199 -15.09 12.07 -1.51
N TYR A 200 -13.98 11.36 -1.57
CA TYR A 200 -13.77 10.30 -2.55
C TYR A 200 -14.73 9.13 -2.33
N GLY A 201 -14.86 8.68 -1.08
CA GLY A 201 -15.78 7.62 -0.65
C GLY A 201 -17.23 7.94 -1.00
N ALA A 202 -17.69 9.15 -0.66
CA ALA A 202 -19.03 9.63 -1.01
C ALA A 202 -19.27 9.55 -2.54
N LYS A 203 -18.33 10.04 -3.35
CA LYS A 203 -18.42 9.94 -4.82
C LYS A 203 -18.43 8.50 -5.35
N GLN A 204 -17.77 7.57 -4.65
CA GLN A 204 -17.84 6.14 -5.00
C GLN A 204 -19.22 5.56 -4.69
N GLN A 205 -19.85 5.99 -3.60
CA GLN A 205 -21.22 5.58 -3.26
C GLN A 205 -22.22 6.13 -4.29
N ASP A 206 -22.10 7.40 -4.68
CA ASP A 206 -22.92 8.00 -5.73
C ASP A 206 -22.80 7.24 -7.06
N LEU A 207 -21.57 6.94 -7.49
CA LEU A 207 -21.34 6.16 -8.71
C LEU A 207 -21.91 4.74 -8.61
N ALA A 208 -21.82 4.09 -7.44
CA ALA A 208 -22.42 2.79 -7.23
C ALA A 208 -23.96 2.85 -7.31
N THR A 209 -24.58 3.91 -6.80
CA THR A 209 -26.03 4.15 -6.93
C THR A 209 -26.41 4.33 -8.39
N LYS A 210 -25.69 5.19 -9.13
CA LYS A 210 -25.89 5.39 -10.57
C LYS A 210 -25.78 4.09 -11.36
N LEU A 211 -24.77 3.26 -11.10
CA LEU A 211 -24.62 1.96 -11.77
C LEU A 211 -25.83 1.04 -11.56
N ARG A 212 -26.41 1.02 -10.35
CA ARG A 212 -27.63 0.23 -10.09
C ARG A 212 -28.82 0.74 -10.90
N GLU A 213 -28.97 2.05 -11.03
CA GLU A 213 -30.00 2.68 -11.86
C GLU A 213 -29.80 2.36 -13.34
N GLU A 214 -28.57 2.44 -13.85
CA GLU A 214 -28.23 2.09 -15.23
C GLU A 214 -28.49 0.62 -15.55
N ILE A 215 -28.18 -0.29 -14.62
CA ILE A 215 -28.51 -1.72 -14.74
C ILE A 215 -30.04 -1.92 -14.83
N ALA A 216 -30.82 -1.25 -13.98
CA ALA A 216 -32.27 -1.34 -13.99
C ALA A 216 -32.87 -0.77 -15.29
N ALA A 217 -32.35 0.37 -15.76
CA ALA A 217 -32.77 1.00 -17.02
C ALA A 217 -32.46 0.11 -18.23
N LEU A 218 -31.26 -0.49 -18.28
CA LEU A 218 -30.89 -1.44 -19.33
C LEU A 218 -31.81 -2.67 -19.34
N SER A 219 -32.18 -3.20 -18.16
CA SER A 219 -33.13 -4.31 -18.05
C SER A 219 -34.51 -3.95 -18.61
N ALA A 220 -34.98 -2.72 -18.35
CA ALA A 220 -36.25 -2.21 -18.89
C ALA A 220 -36.21 -2.04 -20.41
N LEU A 221 -35.13 -1.46 -20.97
CA LEU A 221 -34.95 -1.30 -22.42
C LEU A 221 -34.93 -2.64 -23.16
N ARG A 222 -34.24 -3.64 -22.60
CA ARG A 222 -34.21 -5.01 -23.15
C ARG A 222 -35.59 -5.66 -23.15
N SER A 223 -36.38 -5.42 -22.11
CA SER A 223 -37.76 -5.95 -22.00
C SER A 223 -38.73 -5.24 -22.94
N GLY A 224 -38.49 -3.96 -23.25
CA GLY A 224 -39.31 -3.15 -24.16
C GLY A 224 -39.02 -3.33 -25.65
N GLY A 225 -37.98 -4.10 -26.03
CA GLY A 225 -37.67 -4.42 -27.42
C GLY A 225 -36.92 -3.35 -28.22
N ASP A 226 -36.42 -2.28 -27.58
CA ASP A 226 -35.64 -1.23 -28.25
C ASP A 226 -34.15 -1.61 -28.28
N ALA A 227 -33.76 -2.43 -29.27
CA ALA A 227 -32.43 -3.01 -29.37
C ALA A 227 -31.30 -1.97 -29.52
N ALA A 228 -31.56 -0.87 -30.23
CA ALA A 228 -30.57 0.19 -30.42
C ALA A 228 -30.27 0.91 -29.11
N LYS A 229 -31.31 1.38 -28.40
CA LYS A 229 -31.12 2.03 -27.09
C LYS A 229 -30.53 1.08 -26.04
N ALA A 230 -30.88 -0.20 -26.09
CA ALA A 230 -30.31 -1.20 -25.19
C ALA A 230 -28.80 -1.40 -25.45
N ALA A 231 -28.34 -1.34 -26.71
CA ALA A 231 -26.93 -1.44 -27.04
C ALA A 231 -26.14 -0.23 -26.52
N ASP A 232 -26.63 0.99 -26.74
CA ASP A 232 -26.00 2.22 -26.25
C ASP A 232 -25.92 2.25 -24.71
N ALA A 233 -27.00 1.88 -24.03
CA ALA A 233 -27.04 1.78 -22.57
C ALA A 233 -26.09 0.71 -22.03
N GLN A 234 -25.90 -0.40 -22.76
CA GLN A 234 -24.95 -1.45 -22.39
C GLN A 234 -23.50 -0.96 -22.50
N GLU A 235 -23.16 -0.21 -23.55
CA GLU A 235 -21.82 0.37 -23.69
C GLU A 235 -21.53 1.38 -22.59
N ALA A 236 -22.47 2.28 -22.30
CA ALA A 236 -22.35 3.26 -21.21
C ALA A 236 -22.15 2.57 -19.85
N LEU A 237 -22.96 1.57 -19.54
CA LEU A 237 -22.83 0.79 -18.30
C LEU A 237 -21.48 0.09 -18.20
N ALA A 238 -20.98 -0.48 -19.29
CA ALA A 238 -19.67 -1.13 -19.31
C ALA A 238 -18.54 -0.13 -19.06
N TRP A 239 -18.64 1.07 -19.64
CA TRP A 239 -17.70 2.16 -19.40
C TRP A 239 -17.69 2.56 -17.91
N ASP A 240 -18.85 2.86 -17.34
CA ASP A 240 -18.97 3.31 -15.94
C ASP A 240 -18.56 2.23 -14.94
N THR A 241 -18.87 0.96 -15.23
CA THR A 241 -18.44 -0.18 -14.40
C THR A 241 -16.93 -0.28 -14.34
N ARG A 242 -16.24 -0.10 -15.48
CA ARG A 242 -14.76 -0.11 -15.50
C ARG A 242 -14.19 1.05 -14.68
N ILE A 243 -14.74 2.26 -14.82
CA ILE A 243 -14.29 3.43 -14.04
C ILE A 243 -14.50 3.20 -12.54
N PHE A 244 -15.63 2.63 -12.15
CA PHE A 244 -15.92 2.28 -10.77
C PHE A 244 -14.91 1.28 -10.21
N GLU A 245 -14.63 0.19 -10.92
CA GLU A 245 -13.69 -0.84 -10.46
C GLU A 245 -12.24 -0.32 -10.40
N GLU A 246 -11.81 0.51 -11.36
CA GLU A 246 -10.50 1.17 -11.32
C GLU A 246 -10.35 2.08 -10.09
N ARG A 247 -11.39 2.87 -9.80
CA ARG A 247 -11.42 3.76 -8.64
C ARG A 247 -11.45 2.97 -7.32
N ARG A 248 -12.25 1.92 -7.24
CA ARG A 248 -12.27 1.01 -6.08
C ARG A 248 -10.91 0.39 -5.82
N ARG A 249 -10.18 -0.03 -6.85
CA ARG A 249 -8.81 -0.55 -6.71
C ARG A 249 -7.83 0.52 -6.23
N SER A 250 -7.99 1.74 -6.74
CA SER A 250 -7.13 2.88 -6.35
C SER A 250 -7.32 3.29 -4.89
N LEU A 251 -8.51 3.08 -4.33
CA LEU A 251 -8.83 3.42 -2.94
C LEU A 251 -7.86 2.77 -1.94
N THR A 252 -7.40 1.54 -2.19
CA THR A 252 -6.43 0.86 -1.31
C THR A 252 -5.17 1.71 -1.10
N TYR A 253 -4.56 2.19 -2.18
CA TYR A 253 -3.35 3.02 -2.11
C TYR A 253 -3.60 4.37 -1.44
N VAL A 254 -4.77 4.96 -1.71
CA VAL A 254 -5.15 6.23 -1.09
C VAL A 254 -5.32 6.06 0.43
N CYS A 255 -5.87 4.93 0.87
CA CYS A 255 -6.06 4.61 2.28
C CYS A 255 -4.76 4.35 3.04
N GLU A 256 -3.66 4.03 2.37
CA GLU A 256 -2.33 3.87 3.00
C GLU A 256 -1.66 5.21 3.31
N VAL A 257 -2.04 6.28 2.60
CA VAL A 257 -1.38 7.57 2.72
C VAL A 257 -1.40 8.13 4.16
N PRO A 258 -2.52 8.16 4.90
CA PRO A 258 -2.52 8.63 6.28
C PRO A 258 -1.55 7.85 7.17
N THR A 259 -1.48 6.53 6.98
CA THR A 259 -0.56 5.66 7.72
C THR A 259 0.91 5.98 7.44
N LEU A 260 1.27 6.27 6.18
CA LEU A 260 2.64 6.67 5.83
C LEU A 260 3.04 8.01 6.47
N ILE A 261 2.10 8.97 6.55
CA ILE A 261 2.34 10.25 7.24
C ILE A 261 2.56 10.02 8.74
N GLU A 262 1.72 9.20 9.37
CA GLU A 262 1.88 8.84 10.78
C GLU A 262 3.22 8.17 11.04
N GLN A 263 3.58 7.14 10.26
CA GLN A 263 4.87 6.45 10.41
C GLN A 263 6.05 7.41 10.34
N ARG A 264 6.03 8.34 9.39
CA ARG A 264 7.04 9.39 9.25
C ARG A 264 7.09 10.30 10.47
N LEU A 265 5.94 10.78 10.93
CA LEU A 265 5.83 11.62 12.12
C LEU A 265 6.40 10.92 13.37
N PHE A 266 6.05 9.66 13.59
CA PHE A 266 6.54 8.87 14.71
C PHE A 266 8.04 8.57 14.65
N ALA A 267 8.56 8.24 13.47
CA ALA A 267 9.99 8.03 13.30
C ALA A 267 10.80 9.30 13.58
N LEU A 268 10.37 10.43 13.00
CA LEU A 268 11.04 11.72 13.21
C LEU A 268 10.93 12.22 14.65
N GLY A 269 9.77 12.05 15.30
CA GLY A 269 9.59 12.38 16.71
C GLY A 269 10.54 11.58 17.61
N ARG A 270 10.66 10.26 17.39
CA ARG A 270 11.63 9.42 18.11
C ARG A 270 13.08 9.78 17.81
N ALA A 271 13.41 10.07 16.55
CA ALA A 271 14.77 10.43 16.15
C ALA A 271 15.24 11.73 16.83
N LEU A 272 14.37 12.73 16.91
CA LEU A 272 14.62 13.98 17.62
C LEU A 272 14.75 13.76 19.13
N ALA A 273 13.86 12.97 19.74
CA ALA A 273 13.91 12.71 21.18
C ALA A 273 15.15 11.89 21.62
N LYS A 274 15.70 11.05 20.73
CA LYS A 274 16.87 10.20 21.01
C LYS A 274 18.17 10.98 21.23
N VAL A 275 18.25 12.23 20.74
CA VAL A 275 19.48 13.06 20.77
C VAL A 275 19.43 14.18 21.80
N LEU A 276 18.44 14.13 22.68
CA LEU A 276 18.28 14.97 23.87
C LEU A 276 18.83 14.25 25.09
#